data_AF-A0A0S9RTY3-F1
#
_entry.id   AF-A0A0S9RTY3-F1
#
_cell.length_a   1.000
_cell.length_b   1.000
_cell.length_c   1.000
_cell.angle_alpha   90.00
_cell.angle_beta   90.00
_cell.angle_gamma   90.00
#
_symmetry.space_group_name_H-M   'P 1'
#
loop_
_entity.id
_entity.type
_entity.pdbx_description
1 polymer ?
#
loop_
_entity_poly.entity_id
_entity_poly.type
_entity_poly.pdbx_seq_one_letter_code
_entity_poly.pdbx_strand_id
1 'polypeptide(L)'
;MGAVAIAEPVTVVPGQPPVTVDLPAGWTSSAIKRGIQAKTSDAEVFVWFESFRPAELKELLAEHESDFKRRGVTVTGEANIEEKDFPTYFLKITDVPATYEGKPTLLRYVAVSPKDPNKRQLLVSVWALPQGGTRYATDLNAIFDSFRMSVEAL
;
A
#
# COMPACT_ATOMS: atom_id res chain seq x y z
N MET A 1 3.15 -33.50 -0.88
CA MET A 1 1.83 -32.88 -0.62
C MET A 1 2.08 -31.43 -0.31
N GLY A 2 1.82 -30.52 -1.25
CA GLY A 2 2.03 -29.08 -1.05
C GLY A 2 0.82 -28.50 -0.33
N ALA A 3 1.05 -27.74 0.75
CA ALA A 3 -0.02 -27.03 1.44
C ALA A 3 -0.69 -26.06 0.45
N VAL A 4 -2.01 -26.17 0.33
CA VAL A 4 -2.83 -25.19 -0.40
C VAL A 4 -2.81 -23.93 0.46
N ALA A 5 -2.06 -22.91 0.05
CA ALA A 5 -2.14 -21.60 0.68
C ALA A 5 -3.51 -21.01 0.34
N ILE A 6 -4.32 -20.72 1.36
CA ILE A 6 -5.65 -20.12 1.23
C ILE A 6 -5.46 -18.60 1.33
N ALA A 7 -6.21 -17.82 0.53
CA ALA A 7 -6.27 -16.37 0.67
C ALA A 7 -6.92 -16.01 2.02
N GLU A 8 -6.33 -15.08 2.76
CA GLU A 8 -6.78 -14.72 4.12
C GLU A 8 -7.17 -13.24 4.18
N PRO A 9 -8.34 -12.91 4.77
CA PRO A 9 -8.72 -11.51 4.98
C PRO A 9 -7.87 -10.93 6.11
N VAL A 10 -7.33 -9.73 5.89
CA VAL A 10 -6.61 -8.97 6.91
C VAL A 10 -7.35 -7.67 7.19
N THR A 11 -7.55 -7.40 8.48
CA THR A 11 -8.16 -6.16 8.95
C THR A 11 -7.08 -5.11 9.16
N VAL A 12 -7.14 -4.04 8.36
CA VAL A 12 -6.48 -2.77 8.67
C VAL A 12 -7.43 -2.04 9.61
N VAL A 13 -6.92 -1.40 10.68
CA VAL A 13 -7.79 -0.63 11.59
C VAL A 13 -7.64 0.87 11.32
N PRO A 14 -8.32 1.43 10.32
CA PRO A 14 -8.53 2.86 10.19
C PRO A 14 -9.91 3.29 10.70
N GLY A 15 -9.95 3.95 11.85
CA GLY A 15 -11.22 4.46 12.38
C GLY A 15 -12.27 3.36 12.55
N GLN A 16 -13.52 3.77 12.73
CA GLN A 16 -14.68 2.88 12.87
C GLN A 16 -15.65 3.20 11.72
N PRO A 17 -15.97 2.26 10.81
CA PRO A 17 -15.53 0.86 10.75
C PRO A 17 -14.09 0.66 10.21
N PRO A 18 -13.44 -0.48 10.48
CA PRO A 18 -12.15 -0.84 9.91
C PRO A 18 -12.23 -1.17 8.41
N VAL A 19 -11.08 -1.14 7.71
CA VAL A 19 -10.95 -1.54 6.30
C VAL A 19 -10.37 -2.94 6.22
N THR A 20 -10.95 -3.77 5.37
CA THR A 20 -10.52 -5.15 5.13
C THR A 20 -9.87 -5.27 3.76
N VAL A 21 -8.83 -6.08 3.67
CA VAL A 21 -8.18 -6.44 2.41
C VAL A 21 -8.01 -7.94 2.34
N ASP A 22 -8.23 -8.51 1.16
CA ASP A 22 -7.99 -9.93 0.92
C ASP A 22 -6.57 -10.11 0.39
N LEU A 23 -5.76 -10.91 1.08
CA LEU A 23 -4.41 -11.21 0.63
C LEU A 23 -4.39 -12.51 -0.20
N PRO A 24 -3.82 -12.50 -1.42
CA PRO A 24 -3.66 -13.69 -2.22
C PRO A 24 -2.84 -14.77 -1.52
N ALA A 25 -3.06 -16.01 -1.94
CA ALA A 25 -2.31 -17.17 -1.45
C ALA A 25 -0.79 -16.97 -1.59
N GLY A 26 -0.03 -17.29 -0.55
CA GLY A 26 1.43 -17.18 -0.55
C GLY A 26 1.97 -15.78 -0.18
N TRP A 27 1.08 -14.84 0.11
CA TRP A 27 1.42 -13.61 0.81
C TRP A 27 1.45 -13.84 2.32
N THR A 28 2.28 -13.07 3.00
CA THR A 28 2.35 -13.05 4.46
C THR A 28 2.09 -11.63 4.94
N SER A 29 1.47 -11.49 6.12
CA SER A 29 1.25 -10.19 6.73
C SER A 29 1.80 -10.13 8.16
N SER A 30 2.07 -8.91 8.61
CA SER A 30 2.49 -8.62 9.98
C SER A 30 1.96 -7.26 10.42
N ALA A 31 1.68 -7.12 11.71
CA ALA A 31 1.26 -5.85 12.28
C ALA A 31 2.43 -4.85 12.34
N ILE A 32 2.14 -3.59 12.09
CA ILE A 32 3.07 -2.45 12.19
C ILE A 32 2.41 -1.31 12.98
N LYS A 33 3.17 -0.28 13.33
CA LYS A 33 2.72 0.85 14.18
C LYS A 33 1.37 1.44 13.76
N ARG A 34 1.11 1.55 12.44
CA ARG A 34 -0.09 2.21 11.88
C ARG A 34 -1.01 1.27 11.09
N GLY A 35 -0.81 -0.04 11.13
CA GLY A 35 -1.63 -0.99 10.38
C GLY A 35 -0.93 -2.31 10.12
N ILE A 36 -0.83 -2.71 8.84
CA ILE A 36 -0.19 -3.97 8.45
C ILE A 36 0.85 -3.74 7.34
N GLN A 37 1.85 -4.61 7.31
CA GLN A 37 2.68 -4.85 6.14
C GLN A 37 2.34 -6.24 5.59
N ALA A 38 2.03 -6.33 4.31
CA ALA A 38 1.93 -7.56 3.55
C ALA A 38 3.13 -7.69 2.59
N LYS A 39 3.56 -8.91 2.30
CA LYS A 39 4.63 -9.18 1.34
C LYS A 39 4.50 -10.55 0.69
N THR A 40 5.06 -10.70 -0.50
CA THR A 40 5.23 -12.02 -1.13
C THR A 40 6.22 -12.88 -0.34
N SER A 41 6.10 -14.20 -0.44
CA SER A 41 6.99 -15.16 0.26
C SER A 41 8.46 -15.05 -0.15
N ASP A 42 8.74 -14.65 -1.39
CA ASP A 42 10.08 -14.36 -1.91
C ASP A 42 10.54 -12.92 -1.67
N ALA A 43 9.71 -12.11 -1.02
CA ALA A 43 9.98 -10.71 -0.69
C ALA A 43 10.29 -9.83 -1.91
N GLU A 44 9.70 -10.15 -3.08
CA GLU A 44 9.77 -9.32 -4.29
C GLU A 44 8.79 -8.14 -4.25
N VAL A 45 7.70 -8.24 -3.49
CA VAL A 45 6.70 -7.17 -3.35
C VAL A 45 6.33 -6.97 -1.89
N PHE A 46 6.24 -5.71 -1.51
CA PHE A 46 5.81 -5.25 -0.18
C PHE A 46 4.68 -4.25 -0.35
N VAL A 47 3.64 -4.41 0.46
CA VAL A 47 2.49 -3.51 0.52
C VAL A 47 2.25 -3.14 1.98
N TRP A 48 2.17 -1.86 2.27
CA TRP A 48 1.83 -1.35 3.61
C TRP A 48 0.44 -0.73 3.55
N PHE A 49 -0.41 -1.06 4.51
CA PHE A 49 -1.71 -0.42 4.70
C PHE A 49 -1.68 0.30 6.03
N GLU A 50 -1.68 1.63 5.98
CA GLU A 50 -1.46 2.45 7.15
C GLU A 50 -2.58 3.47 7.35
N SER A 51 -3.09 3.51 8.58
CA SER A 51 -4.04 4.51 9.01
C SER A 51 -3.39 5.58 9.86
N PHE A 52 -3.64 6.84 9.52
CA PHE A 52 -2.99 7.96 10.16
C PHE A 52 -3.93 9.17 10.25
N ARG A 53 -3.64 10.07 11.19
CA ARG A 53 -4.25 11.40 11.27
C ARG A 53 -3.48 12.34 10.35
N PRO A 54 -4.11 13.39 9.79
CA PRO A 54 -3.42 14.32 8.89
C PRO A 54 -2.11 14.89 9.45
N ALA A 55 -2.04 15.16 10.76
CA ALA A 55 -0.83 15.66 11.43
C ALA A 55 0.36 14.67 11.41
N GLU A 56 0.10 13.37 11.23
CA GLU A 56 1.11 12.30 11.20
C GLU A 56 1.71 12.10 9.80
N LEU A 57 1.13 12.69 8.74
CA LEU A 57 1.53 12.42 7.35
C LEU A 57 3.01 12.70 7.09
N LYS A 58 3.52 13.82 7.61
CA LYS A 58 4.94 14.20 7.42
C LYS A 58 5.89 13.19 8.07
N GLU A 59 5.57 12.73 9.28
CA GLU A 59 6.35 11.70 9.97
C GLU A 59 6.31 10.38 9.20
N LEU A 60 5.11 9.97 8.76
CA LEU A 60 4.90 8.74 8.00
C LEU A 60 5.74 8.71 6.70
N LEU A 61 5.67 9.77 5.90
CA LEU A 61 6.45 9.85 4.65
C LEU A 61 7.96 9.88 4.90
N ALA A 62 8.41 10.51 5.99
CA ALA A 62 9.83 10.51 6.37
C ALA A 62 10.31 9.12 6.82
N GLU A 63 9.48 8.35 7.53
CA GLU A 63 9.76 6.96 7.89
C GLU A 63 9.91 6.09 6.62
N HIS A 64 9.01 6.26 5.64
CA HIS A 64 9.08 5.56 4.35
C HIS A 64 10.34 5.92 3.57
N GLU A 65 10.63 7.21 3.40
CA GLU A 65 11.83 7.68 2.70
C GLU A 65 13.10 7.10 3.35
N SER A 66 13.17 7.11 4.68
CA SER A 66 14.30 6.54 5.40
C SER A 66 14.42 5.03 5.20
N ASP A 67 13.31 4.28 5.16
CA ASP A 67 13.33 2.83 4.92
C ASP A 67 13.75 2.51 3.48
N PHE A 68 13.16 3.17 2.49
CA PHE A 68 13.48 2.96 1.08
C PHE A 68 14.94 3.31 0.77
N LYS A 69 15.45 4.42 1.32
CA LYS A 69 16.86 4.78 1.19
C LYS A 69 17.79 3.74 1.82
N ARG A 70 17.45 3.24 3.02
CA ARG A 70 18.21 2.17 3.69
C ARG A 70 18.22 0.88 2.88
N ARG A 71 17.14 0.60 2.16
CA ARG A 71 17.01 -0.54 1.24
C ARG A 71 17.72 -0.32 -0.10
N GLY A 72 18.29 0.86 -0.37
CA GLY A 72 18.97 1.14 -1.63
C GLY A 72 18.05 1.56 -2.78
N VAL A 73 16.81 1.95 -2.47
CA VAL A 73 15.91 2.58 -3.45
C VAL A 73 16.34 4.01 -3.69
N THR A 74 16.41 4.42 -4.95
CA THR A 74 16.78 5.77 -5.37
C THR A 74 15.66 6.36 -6.21
N VAL A 75 15.08 7.48 -5.77
CA VAL A 75 14.11 8.27 -6.56
C VAL A 75 14.86 8.95 -7.71
N THR A 76 14.35 8.83 -8.93
CA THR A 76 15.02 9.26 -10.16
C THR A 76 14.31 10.38 -10.90
N GLY A 77 13.17 10.86 -10.40
CA GLY A 77 12.41 11.90 -11.07
C GLY A 77 11.22 12.39 -10.25
N GLU A 78 10.46 13.30 -10.86
CA GLU A 78 9.22 13.83 -10.28
C GLU A 78 8.13 12.76 -10.29
N ALA A 79 7.29 12.78 -9.26
CA ALA A 79 6.20 11.84 -9.14
C ALA A 79 5.06 12.16 -10.10
N ASN A 80 4.47 11.12 -10.70
CA ASN A 80 3.23 11.24 -11.46
C ASN A 80 2.06 11.13 -10.49
N ILE A 81 1.14 12.07 -10.55
CA ILE A 81 0.00 12.16 -9.63
C ILE A 81 -1.30 12.03 -10.42
N GLU A 82 -2.16 11.12 -9.95
CA GLU A 82 -3.55 11.01 -10.38
C GLU A 82 -4.46 11.26 -9.17
N GLU A 83 -5.47 12.09 -9.35
CA GLU A 83 -6.44 12.40 -8.30
C GLU A 83 -7.85 12.13 -8.80
N LYS A 84 -8.69 11.60 -7.92
CA LYS A 84 -10.09 11.33 -8.21
C LYS A 84 -10.96 11.67 -7.01
N ASP A 85 -12.03 12.40 -7.28
CA ASP A 85 -13.02 12.77 -6.28
C ASP A 85 -14.19 11.78 -6.32
N PHE A 86 -14.50 11.17 -5.18
CA PHE A 86 -15.65 10.30 -4.98
C PHE A 86 -16.63 10.94 -3.98
N PRO A 87 -17.90 10.50 -3.94
CA PRO A 87 -18.88 11.10 -3.04
C PRO A 87 -18.45 11.13 -1.56
N THR A 88 -17.72 10.12 -1.08
CA THR A 88 -17.37 9.96 0.34
C THR A 88 -15.87 10.16 0.67
N TYR A 89 -15.00 10.17 -0.33
CA TYR A 89 -13.55 10.29 -0.14
C TYR A 89 -12.83 10.89 -1.36
N PHE A 90 -11.62 11.39 -1.14
CA PHE A 90 -10.67 11.74 -2.19
C PHE A 90 -9.63 10.63 -2.33
N LEU A 91 -9.35 10.24 -3.57
CA LEU A 91 -8.28 9.30 -3.92
C LEU A 91 -7.13 10.07 -4.55
N LYS A 92 -5.90 9.79 -4.11
CA LYS A 92 -4.68 10.27 -4.75
C LYS A 92 -3.72 9.11 -4.96
N ILE A 93 -3.37 8.84 -6.20
CA ILE A 93 -2.34 7.88 -6.59
C ILE A 93 -1.08 8.66 -6.93
N THR A 94 0.06 8.25 -6.40
CA THR A 94 1.35 8.88 -6.64
C THR A 94 2.37 7.81 -7.02
N ASP A 95 2.76 7.80 -8.29
CA ASP A 95 3.82 6.94 -8.82
C ASP A 95 5.14 7.69 -8.76
N VAL A 96 6.09 7.16 -8.00
CA VAL A 96 7.41 7.77 -7.83
C VAL A 96 8.41 7.02 -8.71
N PRO A 97 8.97 7.65 -9.76
CA PRO A 97 10.03 7.05 -10.54
C PRO A 97 11.21 6.72 -9.64
N ALA A 98 11.56 5.44 -9.55
CA ALA A 98 12.61 4.96 -8.67
C ALA A 98 13.38 3.79 -9.26
N THR A 99 14.59 3.57 -8.75
CA THR A 99 15.44 2.43 -9.07
C THR A 99 15.86 1.67 -7.81
N TYR A 100 16.11 0.38 -7.97
CA TYR A 100 16.74 -0.50 -6.98
C TYR A 100 17.85 -1.26 -7.71
N GLU A 101 19.06 -1.24 -7.16
CA GLU A 101 20.26 -1.81 -7.82
C GLU A 101 20.46 -1.31 -9.27
N GLY A 102 20.15 -0.04 -9.52
CA GLY A 102 20.27 0.60 -10.84
C GLY A 102 19.21 0.20 -11.86
N LYS A 103 18.22 -0.63 -11.49
CA LYS A 103 17.11 -1.04 -12.37
C LYS A 103 15.81 -0.39 -11.92
N PRO A 104 14.87 -0.09 -12.84
CA PRO A 104 13.55 0.41 -12.48
C PRO A 104 12.84 -0.49 -11.47
N THR A 105 12.25 0.12 -10.44
CA THR A 105 11.51 -0.53 -9.36
C THR A 105 10.14 0.15 -9.23
N LEU A 106 9.11 -0.58 -8.82
CA LEU A 106 7.80 0.04 -8.57
C LEU A 106 7.83 0.72 -7.20
N LEU A 107 7.50 2.00 -7.14
CA LEU A 107 7.21 2.71 -5.90
C LEU A 107 5.94 3.54 -6.09
N ARG A 108 4.87 3.16 -5.40
CA ARG A 108 3.54 3.77 -5.53
C ARG A 108 2.94 4.05 -4.16
N TYR A 109 2.29 5.20 -4.04
CA TYR A 109 1.41 5.52 -2.94
C TYR A 109 -0.03 5.65 -3.43
N VAL A 110 -0.98 5.14 -2.65
CA VAL A 110 -2.42 5.32 -2.84
C VAL A 110 -2.99 5.88 -1.54
N ALA A 111 -3.27 7.17 -1.53
CA ALA A 111 -3.86 7.87 -0.40
C ALA A 111 -5.38 7.95 -0.55
N VAL A 112 -6.09 7.55 0.51
CA VAL A 112 -7.54 7.72 0.64
C VAL A 112 -7.82 8.68 1.78
N SER A 113 -8.44 9.80 1.46
CA SER A 113 -8.82 10.83 2.43
C SER A 113 -10.35 10.91 2.50
N PRO A 114 -10.98 10.38 3.57
CA PRO A 114 -12.41 10.55 3.77
C PRO A 114 -12.78 12.03 3.84
N LYS A 115 -13.98 12.38 3.33
CA LYS A 115 -14.50 13.76 3.43
C LYS A 115 -14.98 14.11 4.84
N ASP A 116 -15.27 13.11 5.66
CA ASP A 116 -15.53 13.30 7.09
C ASP A 116 -14.19 13.57 7.82
N PRO A 117 -13.99 14.77 8.39
CA PRO A 117 -12.74 15.14 9.05
C PRO A 117 -12.46 14.34 10.34
N ASN A 118 -13.44 13.60 10.86
CA ASN A 118 -13.28 12.74 12.04
C ASN A 118 -12.73 11.34 11.69
N LYS A 119 -12.78 10.94 10.41
CA LYS A 119 -12.23 9.67 9.95
C LYS A 119 -10.72 9.80 9.73
N ARG A 120 -9.98 8.71 9.99
CA ARG A 120 -8.54 8.65 9.70
C ARG A 120 -8.30 8.53 8.20
N GLN A 121 -7.15 9.00 7.74
CA GLN A 121 -6.71 8.79 6.36
C GLN A 121 -6.07 7.41 6.21
N LEU A 122 -6.03 6.90 4.98
CA LEU A 122 -5.35 5.68 4.59
C LEU A 122 -4.21 6.02 3.63
N LEU A 123 -3.06 5.39 3.83
CA LEU A 123 -1.99 5.35 2.87
C LEU A 123 -1.66 3.89 2.59
N VAL A 124 -1.85 3.48 1.34
CA VAL A 124 -1.34 2.22 0.84
C VAL A 124 -0.04 2.49 0.10
N SER A 125 1.06 1.92 0.59
CA SER A 125 2.37 2.06 -0.04
C SER A 125 2.74 0.74 -0.70
N VAL A 126 3.21 0.77 -1.94
CA VAL A 126 3.69 -0.41 -2.67
C VAL A 126 5.13 -0.17 -3.05
N TRP A 127 5.98 -1.13 -2.71
CA TRP A 127 7.32 -1.24 -3.27
C TRP A 127 7.51 -2.65 -3.81
N ALA A 128 7.90 -2.74 -5.08
CA ALA A 128 8.29 -4.00 -5.69
C ALA A 128 9.68 -3.90 -6.28
N LEU A 129 10.47 -4.94 -6.08
CA LEU A 129 11.76 -5.16 -6.72
C LEU A 129 11.61 -5.12 -8.26
N PRO A 130 12.72 -4.96 -9.01
CA PRO A 130 12.67 -5.03 -10.46
C PRO A 130 11.92 -6.28 -10.95
N GLN A 131 10.98 -6.09 -11.87
CA GLN A 131 10.04 -7.10 -12.40
C GLN A 131 8.97 -7.62 -11.42
N GLY A 132 9.13 -7.46 -10.10
CA GLY A 132 8.15 -7.91 -9.10
C GLY A 132 6.76 -7.31 -9.33
N GLY A 133 6.68 -6.01 -9.64
CA GLY A 133 5.41 -5.34 -9.94
C GLY A 133 4.66 -5.93 -11.15
N THR A 134 5.39 -6.42 -12.16
CA THR A 134 4.80 -7.07 -13.33
C THR A 134 4.42 -8.52 -13.02
N ARG A 135 5.31 -9.25 -12.34
CA ARG A 135 5.10 -10.65 -11.97
C ARG A 135 3.88 -10.84 -11.07
N TYR A 136 3.67 -9.91 -10.13
CA TYR A 136 2.57 -9.92 -9.17
C TYR A 136 1.45 -8.95 -9.51
N ALA A 137 1.34 -8.50 -10.77
CA ALA A 137 0.33 -7.53 -11.18
C ALA A 137 -1.10 -8.01 -10.88
N THR A 138 -1.41 -9.29 -11.13
CA THR A 138 -2.72 -9.89 -10.83
C THR A 138 -3.02 -9.87 -9.34
N ASP A 139 -2.05 -10.23 -8.50
CA ASP A 139 -2.19 -10.24 -7.04
C ASP A 139 -2.40 -8.83 -6.50
N LEU A 140 -1.61 -7.86 -6.97
CA LEU A 140 -1.76 -6.46 -6.61
C LEU A 140 -3.15 -5.93 -7.00
N ASN A 141 -3.63 -6.26 -8.20
CA ASN A 141 -4.98 -5.87 -8.63
C ASN A 141 -6.05 -6.45 -7.70
N ALA A 142 -5.97 -7.74 -7.35
CA ALA A 142 -6.92 -8.38 -6.45
C ALA A 142 -6.92 -7.71 -5.04
N ILE A 143 -5.73 -7.41 -4.52
CA ILE A 143 -5.58 -6.67 -3.26
C ILE A 143 -6.25 -5.30 -3.35
N PHE A 144 -5.98 -4.52 -4.40
CA PHE A 144 -6.53 -3.18 -4.57
C PHE A 144 -8.04 -3.17 -4.83
N ASP A 145 -8.56 -4.17 -5.53
CA ASP A 145 -10.00 -4.34 -5.74
C ASP A 145 -10.73 -4.61 -4.42
N SER A 146 -10.20 -5.52 -3.59
CA SER A 146 -10.77 -5.80 -2.26
C SER A 146 -10.70 -4.57 -1.34
N PHE A 147 -9.58 -3.84 -1.36
CA PHE A 147 -9.40 -2.60 -0.62
C PHE A 147 -10.42 -1.54 -1.04
N ARG A 148 -10.59 -1.33 -2.35
CA ARG A 148 -11.55 -0.38 -2.90
C ARG A 148 -12.97 -0.72 -2.46
N MET A 149 -13.37 -1.99 -2.56
CA MET A 149 -14.69 -2.44 -2.10
C MET A 149 -14.92 -2.17 -0.62
N SER A 150 -13.89 -2.38 0.21
CA SER A 150 -13.99 -2.10 1.64
C SER A 150 -14.11 -0.59 1.94
N VAL A 151 -13.34 0.25 1.26
CA VAL A 151 -13.42 1.72 1.39
C VAL A 151 -14.78 2.25 0.95
N GLU A 152 -15.33 1.74 -0.14
CA GLU A 152 -16.65 2.15 -0.67
C GLU A 152 -17.82 1.74 0.24
N ALA A 153 -17.61 0.79 1.15
CA ALA A 153 -18.62 0.34 2.12
C ALA A 153 -18.64 1.15 3.43
N LEU A 154 -17.75 2.15 3.61
CA LEU A 154 -17.64 3.00 4.81
C LEU A 154 -18.50 4.26 4.79
#